data_AF-A0A371JEF9-F1
#
_entry.id   AF-A0A371JEF9-F1
#
_cell.length_a   1.000
_cell.length_b   1.000
_cell.length_c   1.000
_cell.angle_alpha   90.00
_cell.angle_beta   90.00
_cell.angle_gamma   90.00
#
_symmetry.space_group_name_H-M   'P 1'
#
loop_
_entity.id
_entity.type
_entity.pdbx_description
1 polymer ?
#
loop_
_entity_poly.entity_id
_entity_poly.type
_entity_poly.pdbx_seq_one_letter_code
_entity_poly.pdbx_strand_id
1 'polypeptide(L)'
;MNKGYGLLIFLGVLLAMLGGCASNDKKQEDGKLKIYTSFYTMYDFTSKIAGDKAEVVNLVENGTEPHDWEPSTTDMTKLEEADMLVYNGAGMEHWIEQVTSSLENNIVLVEASNGVELISDELSQGNSDPHVWLDAKNAKIEMENIKNALVKIDEENAQYYESNYEKYATMFDELDSELTNRLGALKSKNIIVSHEAFSYLCKAYGLTQVSIGDLEADAEPDANRIAQIVEFAKTNQVKTIFFEELVSPKVANVIANEVGADTAVLNPVEGLTEDQMDAGEDYFSIMRSNMDALEKALN
;
A
#
# COMPACT_ATOMS: atom_id res chain seq x y z
N MET A 1 16.11 -69.52 -61.70
CA MET A 1 17.04 -70.56 -61.16
C MET A 1 18.47 -70.07 -61.37
N ASN A 2 19.35 -70.32 -60.38
CA ASN A 2 20.71 -69.79 -60.12
C ASN A 2 20.71 -68.43 -59.38
N LYS A 3 20.85 -68.35 -58.03
CA LYS A 3 21.96 -68.67 -57.09
C LYS A 3 23.22 -67.81 -57.27
N GLY A 4 23.59 -67.03 -56.24
CA GLY A 4 24.96 -66.53 -56.07
C GLY A 4 25.15 -65.27 -55.18
N TYR A 5 25.45 -65.52 -53.91
CA TYR A 5 25.81 -64.71 -52.73
C TYR A 5 26.72 -63.45 -52.85
N GLY A 6 26.60 -62.56 -51.84
CA GLY A 6 27.63 -61.63 -51.35
C GLY A 6 27.04 -60.38 -50.65
N LEU A 7 26.62 -60.44 -49.38
CA LEU A 7 27.39 -60.07 -48.17
C LEU A 7 28.00 -58.65 -48.22
N LEU A 8 27.40 -57.66 -47.53
CA LEU A 8 28.06 -56.83 -46.51
C LEU A 8 27.14 -55.74 -45.91
N ILE A 9 27.13 -55.79 -44.58
CA ILE A 9 26.63 -54.91 -43.52
C ILE A 9 26.92 -53.41 -43.77
N PHE A 10 25.93 -52.53 -43.60
CA PHE A 10 26.06 -51.40 -42.66
C PHE A 10 24.68 -50.89 -42.19
N LEU A 11 24.44 -51.12 -40.90
CA LEU A 11 23.35 -50.58 -40.10
C LEU A 11 23.67 -49.10 -39.83
N GLY A 12 22.77 -48.19 -40.19
CA GLY A 12 22.96 -46.75 -39.99
C GLY A 12 21.63 -46.06 -39.76
N VAL A 13 20.89 -46.48 -38.74
CA VAL A 13 19.78 -45.71 -38.17
C VAL A 13 20.41 -44.56 -37.38
N LEU A 14 20.50 -43.38 -38.00
CA LEU A 14 20.81 -42.15 -37.29
C LEU A 14 19.49 -41.60 -36.74
N LEU A 15 19.17 -42.04 -35.52
CA LEU A 15 18.05 -41.56 -34.73
C LEU A 15 18.33 -40.11 -34.31
N ALA A 16 17.36 -39.24 -34.55
CA ALA A 16 17.38 -37.84 -34.15
C ALA A 16 17.54 -37.69 -32.63
N MET A 17 18.58 -36.97 -32.21
CA MET A 17 18.64 -36.35 -30.88
C MET A 17 18.63 -34.83 -31.05
N LEU A 18 17.43 -34.27 -31.20
CA LEU A 18 17.18 -32.90 -30.80
C LEU A 18 17.00 -32.95 -29.28
N GLY A 19 18.09 -32.74 -28.56
CA GLY A 19 18.06 -32.51 -27.12
C GLY A 19 17.37 -31.19 -26.84
N GLY A 20 16.06 -31.24 -26.64
CA GLY A 20 15.34 -30.17 -25.97
C GLY A 20 15.78 -30.15 -24.51
N CYS A 21 16.52 -29.13 -24.12
CA CYS A 21 16.58 -28.72 -22.73
C CYS A 21 15.17 -28.24 -22.36
N ALA A 22 14.38 -29.13 -21.78
CA ALA A 22 13.17 -28.76 -21.07
C ALA A 22 13.61 -28.08 -19.77
N SER A 23 13.80 -26.77 -19.83
CA SER A 23 13.59 -25.92 -18.66
C SER A 23 12.19 -26.24 -18.15
N ASN A 24 12.08 -26.55 -16.88
CA ASN A 24 10.82 -26.84 -16.22
C ASN A 24 10.07 -25.52 -16.00
N ASP A 25 9.75 -24.83 -17.09
CA ASP A 25 8.90 -23.65 -17.08
C ASP A 25 7.48 -24.16 -16.88
N LYS A 26 7.02 -24.12 -15.63
CA LYS A 26 5.59 -24.03 -15.36
C LYS A 26 5.11 -22.73 -16.02
N LYS A 27 4.79 -22.77 -17.31
CA LYS A 27 4.04 -21.70 -17.97
C LYS A 27 2.67 -21.65 -17.31
N GLN A 28 2.45 -20.63 -16.48
CA GLN A 28 1.14 -20.19 -16.01
C GLN A 28 0.20 -20.03 -17.22
N GLU A 29 -1.08 -20.38 -17.06
CA GLU A 29 -2.04 -20.54 -18.16
C GLU A 29 -2.28 -19.28 -19.02
N ASP A 30 -1.85 -18.08 -18.57
CA ASP A 30 -1.89 -16.83 -19.35
C ASP A 30 -0.53 -16.10 -19.46
N GLY A 31 0.54 -16.62 -18.83
CA GLY A 31 1.90 -16.07 -18.92
C GLY A 31 2.11 -14.66 -18.33
N LYS A 32 1.15 -14.11 -17.59
CA LYS A 32 1.27 -12.81 -16.89
C LYS A 32 2.00 -12.97 -15.57
N LEU A 33 2.69 -11.92 -15.15
CA LEU A 33 3.28 -11.85 -13.80
C LEU A 33 2.19 -11.95 -12.74
N LYS A 34 2.44 -12.70 -11.67
CA LYS A 34 1.59 -12.77 -10.48
C LYS A 34 2.22 -11.97 -9.34
N ILE A 35 1.59 -10.84 -9.01
CA ILE A 35 2.10 -9.86 -8.04
C ILE A 35 1.16 -9.79 -6.85
N TYR A 36 1.70 -10.02 -5.66
CA TYR A 36 0.97 -9.79 -4.42
C TYR A 36 1.34 -8.45 -3.82
N THR A 37 0.39 -7.80 -3.17
CA THR A 37 0.58 -6.55 -2.44
C THR A 37 0.10 -6.71 -1.00
N SER A 38 0.69 -5.99 -0.06
CA SER A 38 0.33 -6.08 1.35
C SER A 38 -1.11 -5.60 1.62
N PHE A 39 -1.37 -4.31 1.42
CA PHE A 39 -2.69 -3.68 1.64
C PHE A 39 -3.10 -2.76 0.49
N TYR A 40 -4.26 -2.10 0.64
CA TYR A 40 -4.92 -1.39 -0.46
C TYR A 40 -4.05 -0.35 -1.17
N THR A 41 -3.29 0.50 -0.47
CA THR A 41 -2.43 1.50 -1.14
C THR A 41 -1.41 0.82 -2.06
N MET A 42 -0.75 -0.23 -1.57
CA MET A 42 0.22 -1.00 -2.37
C MET A 42 -0.46 -1.69 -3.55
N TYR A 43 -1.67 -2.22 -3.35
CA TYR A 43 -2.49 -2.78 -4.40
C TYR A 43 -2.84 -1.76 -5.48
N ASP A 44 -3.35 -0.59 -5.08
CA ASP A 44 -3.79 0.47 -5.99
C ASP A 44 -2.62 0.99 -6.82
N PHE A 45 -1.48 1.26 -6.18
CA PHE A 45 -0.29 1.73 -6.86
C PHE A 45 0.24 0.71 -7.86
N THR A 46 0.35 -0.54 -7.43
CA THR A 46 0.85 -1.63 -8.27
C THR A 46 -0.09 -1.91 -9.44
N SER A 47 -1.40 -1.95 -9.21
CA SER A 47 -2.40 -2.17 -10.26
C SER A 47 -2.40 -1.07 -11.31
N LYS A 48 -2.23 0.19 -10.87
CA LYS A 48 -2.12 1.35 -11.76
C LYS A 48 -0.89 1.29 -12.67
N ILE A 49 0.25 0.82 -12.17
CA ILE A 49 1.46 0.66 -12.99
C ILE A 49 1.37 -0.58 -13.88
N ALA A 50 1.01 -1.73 -13.29
CA ALA A 50 1.03 -3.01 -13.97
C ALA A 50 -0.06 -3.16 -15.04
N GLY A 51 -1.21 -2.50 -14.84
CA GLY A 51 -2.33 -2.52 -15.78
C GLY A 51 -2.76 -3.95 -16.14
N ASP A 52 -2.89 -4.23 -17.44
CA ASP A 52 -3.31 -5.55 -17.94
C ASP A 52 -2.16 -6.56 -18.12
N LYS A 53 -0.91 -6.18 -17.76
CA LYS A 53 0.30 -6.99 -17.95
C LYS A 53 0.62 -7.92 -16.79
N ALA A 54 0.07 -7.65 -15.62
CA ALA A 54 0.19 -8.53 -14.45
C ALA A 54 -1.18 -8.81 -13.84
N GLU A 55 -1.28 -9.93 -13.15
CA GLU A 55 -2.32 -10.18 -12.15
C GLU A 55 -1.83 -9.60 -10.81
N VAL A 56 -2.53 -8.60 -10.29
CA VAL A 56 -2.21 -7.97 -9.00
C VAL A 56 -3.25 -8.39 -7.97
N VAL A 57 -2.80 -8.90 -6.82
CA VAL A 57 -3.65 -9.45 -5.76
C VAL A 57 -3.32 -8.78 -4.43
N ASN A 58 -4.33 -8.24 -3.76
CA ASN A 58 -4.18 -7.69 -2.42
C ASN A 58 -4.27 -8.80 -1.35
N LEU A 59 -3.33 -8.85 -0.41
CA LEU A 59 -3.32 -9.85 0.67
C LEU A 59 -4.30 -9.47 1.79
N VAL A 60 -4.23 -8.23 2.28
CA VAL A 60 -5.19 -7.71 3.25
C VAL A 60 -6.49 -7.43 2.50
N GLU A 61 -7.55 -8.17 2.82
CA GLU A 61 -8.87 -7.94 2.21
C GLU A 61 -9.37 -6.54 2.56
N ASN A 62 -10.04 -5.87 1.61
CA ASN A 62 -10.60 -4.54 1.85
C ASN A 62 -11.56 -4.57 3.05
N GLY A 63 -11.51 -3.52 3.87
CA GLY A 63 -12.26 -3.46 5.13
C GLY A 63 -11.58 -4.17 6.32
N THR A 64 -10.43 -4.82 6.10
CA THR A 64 -9.59 -5.39 7.16
C THR A 64 -8.51 -4.38 7.56
N GLU A 65 -8.27 -4.27 8.86
CA GLU A 65 -7.19 -3.47 9.44
C GLU A 65 -5.81 -4.09 9.11
N PRO A 66 -4.96 -3.45 8.29
CA PRO A 66 -3.66 -4.01 7.92
C PRO A 66 -2.63 -4.07 9.06
N HIS A 67 -2.70 -3.20 10.08
CA HIS A 67 -1.71 -3.20 11.19
C HIS A 67 -1.74 -4.52 11.99
N ASP A 68 -2.92 -5.10 12.17
CA ASP A 68 -3.12 -6.35 12.91
C ASP A 68 -3.02 -7.61 12.04
N TRP A 69 -2.87 -7.44 10.73
CA TRP A 69 -2.97 -8.57 9.81
C TRP A 69 -1.71 -9.43 9.82
N GLU A 70 -1.90 -10.74 9.78
CA GLU A 70 -0.83 -11.72 9.60
C GLU A 70 -1.18 -12.72 8.50
N PRO A 71 -0.18 -13.17 7.71
CA PRO A 71 -0.42 -14.11 6.62
C PRO A 71 -0.84 -15.47 7.16
N SER A 72 -1.94 -16.00 6.62
CA SER A 72 -2.36 -17.37 6.88
C SER A 72 -1.46 -18.37 6.16
N THR A 73 -1.58 -19.66 6.50
CA THR A 73 -0.91 -20.73 5.74
C THR A 73 -1.33 -20.76 4.27
N THR A 74 -2.55 -20.32 3.96
CA THR A 74 -3.04 -20.23 2.57
C THR A 74 -2.34 -19.08 1.84
N ASP A 75 -2.09 -17.96 2.51
CA ASP A 75 -1.40 -16.82 1.92
C ASP A 75 0.09 -17.13 1.72
N MET A 76 0.70 -17.90 2.61
CA MET A 76 2.06 -18.42 2.40
C MET A 76 2.15 -19.29 1.14
N THR A 77 1.21 -20.21 0.93
CA THR A 77 1.16 -21.02 -0.31
C THR A 77 0.94 -20.16 -1.56
N LYS A 78 0.10 -19.14 -1.47
CA LYS A 78 -0.11 -18.16 -2.55
C LYS A 78 1.18 -17.41 -2.91
N LEU A 79 1.96 -17.02 -1.91
CA LEU A 79 3.22 -16.30 -2.06
C LEU A 79 4.36 -17.19 -2.61
N GLU A 80 4.30 -18.51 -2.40
CA GLU A 80 5.24 -19.46 -3.05
C GLU A 80 5.12 -19.45 -4.59
N GLU A 81 3.95 -19.11 -5.12
CA GLU A 81 3.68 -19.01 -6.55
C GLU A 81 3.84 -17.60 -7.13
N ALA A 82 4.20 -16.61 -6.31
CA ALA A 82 4.30 -15.22 -6.71
C ALA A 82 5.63 -14.90 -7.39
N ASP A 83 5.59 -14.01 -8.38
CA ASP A 83 6.80 -13.44 -8.98
C ASP A 83 7.33 -12.25 -8.18
N MET A 84 6.42 -11.50 -7.56
CA MET A 84 6.74 -10.27 -6.82
C MET A 84 5.79 -10.06 -5.64
N LEU A 85 6.32 -9.55 -4.53
CA LEU A 85 5.57 -9.04 -3.39
C LEU A 85 5.93 -7.56 -3.16
N VAL A 86 4.92 -6.71 -3.20
CA VAL A 86 5.00 -5.29 -2.87
C VAL A 86 4.47 -5.06 -1.47
N TYR A 87 5.27 -4.41 -0.64
CA TYR A 87 4.90 -4.02 0.72
C TYR A 87 5.37 -2.59 0.98
N ASN A 88 4.73 -1.90 1.93
CA ASN A 88 5.06 -0.51 2.23
C ASN A 88 6.45 -0.42 2.86
N GLY A 89 6.73 -1.25 3.86
CA GLY A 89 7.93 -1.12 4.70
C GLY A 89 7.71 -0.10 5.81
N ALA A 90 8.80 0.58 6.21
CA ALA A 90 8.79 1.56 7.30
C ALA A 90 8.24 1.07 8.66
N GLY A 91 8.04 -0.24 8.83
CA GLY A 91 7.47 -0.85 10.02
C GLY A 91 6.01 -1.31 9.90
N MET A 92 5.35 -1.09 8.74
CA MET A 92 3.95 -1.47 8.52
C MET A 92 3.73 -2.98 8.59
N GLU A 93 4.41 -3.73 7.73
CA GLU A 93 4.25 -5.19 7.67
C GLU A 93 5.23 -5.90 8.62
N HIS A 94 4.89 -5.98 9.91
CA HIS A 94 5.71 -6.67 10.93
C HIS A 94 6.01 -8.14 10.59
N TRP A 95 5.16 -8.75 9.78
CA TRP A 95 5.26 -10.14 9.34
C TRP A 95 6.26 -10.37 8.18
N ILE A 96 6.84 -9.33 7.58
CA ILE A 96 7.65 -9.47 6.37
C ILE A 96 8.91 -10.34 6.59
N GLU A 97 9.57 -10.25 7.75
CA GLU A 97 10.74 -11.08 8.07
C GLU A 97 10.37 -12.57 8.17
N GLN A 98 9.19 -12.88 8.72
CA GLN A 98 8.69 -14.25 8.80
C GLN A 98 8.40 -14.81 7.41
N VAL A 99 7.79 -14.01 6.53
CA VAL A 99 7.50 -14.42 5.16
C VAL A 99 8.80 -14.71 4.41
N THR A 100 9.75 -13.78 4.45
CA THR A 100 11.01 -13.88 3.69
C THR A 100 11.93 -14.99 4.19
N SER A 101 11.88 -15.34 5.49
CA SER A 101 12.64 -16.47 6.04
C SER A 101 11.98 -17.84 5.77
N SER A 102 10.68 -17.86 5.49
CA SER A 102 9.91 -19.10 5.27
C SER A 102 9.80 -19.47 3.79
N LEU A 103 9.86 -18.50 2.89
CA LEU A 103 9.76 -18.73 1.46
C LEU A 103 11.09 -19.27 0.89
N GLU A 104 11.01 -20.38 0.16
CA GLU A 104 12.16 -20.97 -0.55
C GLU A 104 12.26 -20.50 -2.02
N ASN A 105 11.31 -19.68 -2.48
CA ASN A 105 11.24 -19.19 -3.86
C ASN A 105 12.07 -17.91 -4.08
N ASN A 106 12.34 -17.59 -5.35
CA ASN A 106 13.04 -16.37 -5.74
C ASN A 106 12.05 -15.21 -5.96
N ILE A 107 11.10 -15.02 -5.04
CA ILE A 107 10.15 -13.91 -5.13
C ILE A 107 10.91 -12.57 -5.09
N VAL A 108 10.51 -11.63 -5.95
CA VAL A 108 11.06 -10.27 -5.91
C VAL A 108 10.32 -9.47 -4.85
N LEU A 109 11.06 -9.04 -3.83
CA LEU A 109 10.54 -8.20 -2.75
C LEU A 109 10.74 -6.73 -3.09
N VAL A 110 9.68 -5.94 -2.93
CA VAL A 110 9.68 -4.50 -3.20
C VAL A 110 9.17 -3.76 -1.97
N GLU A 111 10.11 -3.15 -1.25
CA GLU A 111 9.81 -2.16 -0.21
C GLU A 111 9.50 -0.82 -0.88
N ALA A 112 8.23 -0.43 -0.89
CA ALA A 112 7.79 0.76 -1.61
C ALA A 112 8.36 2.04 -0.98
N SER A 113 8.43 2.11 0.34
CA SER A 113 8.96 3.27 1.09
C SER A 113 10.47 3.49 0.96
N ASN A 114 11.20 2.64 0.22
CA ASN A 114 12.65 2.76 0.09
C ASN A 114 13.07 4.15 -0.47
N GLY A 115 13.88 4.88 0.30
CA GLY A 115 14.33 6.23 -0.05
C GLY A 115 13.45 7.36 0.49
N VAL A 116 12.35 7.05 1.19
CA VAL A 116 11.57 8.04 1.96
C VAL A 116 12.31 8.41 3.25
N GLU A 117 12.32 9.69 3.61
CA GLU A 117 12.83 10.15 4.90
C GLU A 117 11.79 9.83 5.99
N LEU A 118 12.10 8.86 6.84
CA LEU A 118 11.18 8.41 7.87
C LEU A 118 11.09 9.40 9.04
N ILE A 119 9.87 9.61 9.55
CA ILE A 119 9.62 10.30 10.81
C ILE A 119 9.79 9.27 11.92
N SER A 120 10.84 9.44 12.73
CA SER A 120 10.99 8.66 13.96
C SER A 120 9.98 9.18 14.98
N ASP A 121 9.13 8.30 15.49
CA ASP A 121 8.31 8.65 16.65
C ASP A 121 9.15 8.54 17.94
N GLU A 122 9.09 9.56 18.78
CA GLU A 122 9.75 9.57 20.09
C GLU A 122 9.02 8.66 21.10
N LEU A 123 7.75 8.31 20.83
CA LEU A 123 6.89 7.49 21.70
C LEU A 123 6.93 5.98 21.36
N SER A 124 7.14 5.62 20.08
CA SER A 124 7.12 4.25 19.54
C SER A 124 8.31 3.32 19.89
N GLN A 125 9.11 3.64 20.92
CA GLN A 125 10.29 2.84 21.32
C GLN A 125 11.31 2.57 20.19
N GLY A 126 11.39 3.45 19.18
CA GLY A 126 12.36 3.36 18.08
C GLY A 126 11.79 2.83 16.76
N ASN A 127 10.48 2.60 16.67
CA ASN A 127 9.82 2.32 15.39
C ASN A 127 9.50 3.62 14.65
N SER A 128 9.57 3.60 13.32
CA SER A 128 9.18 4.76 12.51
C SER A 128 7.67 4.74 12.26
N ASP A 129 7.08 5.91 12.04
CA ASP A 129 5.71 6.00 11.54
C ASP A 129 5.64 5.39 10.12
N PRO A 130 4.82 4.35 9.88
CA PRO A 130 4.77 3.68 8.59
C PRO A 130 3.96 4.43 7.52
N HIS A 131 3.17 5.44 7.89
CA HIS A 131 2.13 6.07 7.04
C HIS A 131 2.69 7.07 6.00
N VAL A 132 3.79 6.69 5.35
CA VAL A 132 4.53 7.52 4.41
C VAL A 132 3.69 7.97 3.22
N TRP A 133 2.76 7.13 2.78
CA TRP A 133 1.93 7.35 1.58
C TRP A 133 0.93 8.50 1.74
N LEU A 134 0.71 9.02 2.95
CA LEU A 134 -0.18 10.16 3.18
C LEU A 134 0.45 11.52 2.82
N ASP A 135 1.74 11.54 2.48
CA ASP A 135 2.37 12.64 1.73
C ASP A 135 2.40 12.26 0.24
N ALA A 136 1.79 13.08 -0.62
CA ALA A 136 1.71 12.83 -2.06
C ALA A 136 3.10 12.73 -2.72
N LYS A 137 4.13 13.41 -2.19
CA LYS A 137 5.51 13.28 -2.67
C LYS A 137 6.12 11.93 -2.34
N ASN A 138 5.85 11.41 -1.14
CA ASN A 138 6.32 10.10 -0.72
C ASN A 138 5.60 9.00 -1.50
N ALA A 139 4.27 9.09 -1.66
CA ALA A 139 3.50 8.16 -2.48
C ALA A 139 3.99 8.08 -3.94
N LYS A 140 4.47 9.21 -4.49
CA LYS A 140 5.12 9.25 -5.81
C LYS A 140 6.43 8.45 -5.84
N ILE A 141 7.24 8.50 -4.77
CA ILE A 141 8.47 7.71 -4.62
C ILE A 141 8.12 6.21 -4.54
N GLU A 142 7.11 5.86 -3.75
CA GLU A 142 6.63 4.48 -3.62
C GLU A 142 6.21 3.90 -4.98
N MET A 143 5.41 4.65 -5.73
CA MET A 143 4.99 4.24 -7.07
C MET A 143 6.17 4.16 -8.06
N GLU A 144 7.20 4.98 -7.89
CA GLU A 144 8.43 4.90 -8.69
C GLU A 144 9.21 3.61 -8.41
N ASN A 145 9.34 3.24 -7.13
CA ASN A 145 10.00 1.99 -6.71
C ASN A 145 9.29 0.76 -7.27
N ILE A 146 7.96 0.74 -7.20
CA ILE A 146 7.12 -0.32 -7.79
C ILE A 146 7.34 -0.41 -9.30
N LYS A 147 7.31 0.72 -10.02
CA LYS A 147 7.59 0.75 -11.46
C LYS A 147 8.99 0.24 -11.78
N ASN A 148 10.00 0.65 -11.03
CA ASN A 148 11.38 0.23 -11.25
C ASN A 148 11.54 -1.29 -11.09
N ALA A 149 10.84 -1.89 -10.13
CA ALA A 149 10.82 -3.34 -9.95
C ALA A 149 10.13 -4.03 -11.15
N LEU A 150 8.96 -3.55 -11.57
CA LEU A 150 8.22 -4.07 -12.72
C LEU A 150 9.05 -4.04 -14.02
N VAL A 151 9.70 -2.91 -14.32
CA VAL A 151 10.60 -2.77 -15.48
C VAL A 151 11.75 -3.78 -15.44
N LYS A 152 12.26 -4.09 -14.25
CA LYS A 152 13.38 -5.02 -14.08
C LYS A 152 12.96 -6.49 -14.26
N ILE A 153 11.77 -6.87 -13.81
CA ILE A 153 11.30 -8.27 -13.88
C ILE A 153 10.60 -8.59 -15.20
N ASP A 154 10.13 -7.57 -15.94
CA ASP A 154 9.47 -7.70 -17.22
C ASP A 154 9.90 -6.57 -18.18
N GLU A 155 11.15 -6.69 -18.64
CA GLU A 155 11.79 -5.73 -19.56
C GLU A 155 11.03 -5.58 -20.89
N GLU A 156 10.31 -6.62 -21.34
CA GLU A 156 9.54 -6.59 -22.60
C GLU A 156 8.40 -5.57 -22.56
N ASN A 157 7.82 -5.34 -21.37
CA ASN A 157 6.75 -4.35 -21.15
C ASN A 157 7.24 -3.06 -20.47
N ALA A 158 8.55 -2.82 -20.37
CA ALA A 158 9.11 -1.66 -19.67
C ALA A 158 8.47 -0.31 -20.04
N GLN A 159 8.33 -0.03 -21.35
CA GLN A 159 7.74 1.23 -21.82
C GLN A 159 6.27 1.41 -21.38
N TYR A 160 5.53 0.30 -21.21
CA TYR A 160 4.15 0.34 -20.73
C TYR A 160 4.11 0.77 -19.27
N TYR A 161 4.94 0.17 -18.41
CA TYR A 161 5.05 0.52 -16.99
C TYR A 161 5.53 1.97 -16.79
N GLU A 162 6.52 2.40 -17.57
CA GLU A 162 6.99 3.79 -17.56
C GLU A 162 5.88 4.77 -17.95
N SER A 163 5.13 4.48 -19.02
CA SER A 163 4.05 5.36 -19.49
C SER A 163 2.92 5.48 -18.45
N ASN A 164 2.58 4.38 -17.77
CA ASN A 164 1.61 4.40 -16.69
C ASN A 164 2.12 5.21 -15.49
N TYR A 165 3.40 5.03 -15.11
CA TYR A 165 4.01 5.81 -14.04
C TYR A 165 3.98 7.31 -14.34
N GLU A 166 4.38 7.75 -15.54
CA GLU A 166 4.39 9.18 -15.89
C GLU A 166 2.99 9.83 -15.78
N LYS A 167 1.94 9.08 -16.13
CA LYS A 167 0.55 9.53 -15.95
C LYS A 167 0.24 9.78 -14.47
N TYR A 168 0.51 8.82 -13.60
CA TYR A 168 0.17 8.93 -12.18
C TYR A 168 1.13 9.86 -11.41
N ALA A 169 2.39 9.92 -11.82
CA ALA A 169 3.38 10.89 -11.35
C ALA A 169 2.88 12.33 -11.56
N THR A 170 2.26 12.62 -12.72
CA THR A 170 1.61 13.91 -12.98
C THR A 170 0.43 14.14 -12.04
N MET A 171 -0.40 13.12 -11.80
CA MET A 171 -1.53 13.23 -10.87
C MET A 171 -1.09 13.47 -9.42
N PHE A 172 0.05 12.92 -9.00
CA PHE A 172 0.64 13.21 -7.70
C PHE A 172 1.13 14.65 -7.60
N ASP A 173 1.75 15.19 -8.66
CA ASP A 173 2.19 16.59 -8.68
C ASP A 173 0.98 17.56 -8.61
N GLU A 174 -0.13 17.20 -9.27
CA GLU A 174 -1.39 17.92 -9.18
C GLU A 174 -2.00 17.84 -7.76
N LEU A 175 -2.08 16.64 -7.18
CA LEU A 175 -2.59 16.43 -5.83
C LEU A 175 -1.77 17.18 -4.77
N ASP A 176 -0.43 17.11 -4.83
CA ASP A 176 0.47 17.85 -3.94
C ASP A 176 0.23 19.36 -4.03
N SER A 177 0.03 19.87 -5.25
CA SER A 177 -0.27 21.29 -5.48
C SER A 177 -1.64 21.68 -4.92
N GLU A 178 -2.67 20.85 -5.11
CA GLU A 178 -4.01 21.05 -4.54
C GLU A 178 -3.95 21.10 -3.00
N LEU A 179 -3.34 20.08 -2.38
CA LEU A 179 -3.18 19.96 -0.92
C LEU A 179 -2.41 21.15 -0.35
N THR A 180 -1.27 21.50 -0.95
CA THR A 180 -0.45 22.65 -0.51
C THR A 180 -1.25 23.95 -0.52
N ASN A 181 -1.98 24.21 -1.61
CA ASN A 181 -2.73 25.46 -1.75
C ASN A 181 -3.92 25.54 -0.80
N ARG A 182 -4.71 24.46 -0.70
CA ARG A 182 -5.95 24.45 0.09
C ARG A 182 -5.68 24.31 1.58
N LEU A 183 -4.82 23.37 1.99
CA LEU A 183 -4.49 23.16 3.40
C LEU A 183 -3.58 24.25 3.96
N GLY A 184 -2.71 24.83 3.12
CA GLY A 184 -1.88 25.98 3.48
C GLY A 184 -2.69 27.22 3.87
N ALA A 185 -3.86 27.43 3.25
CA ALA A 185 -4.73 28.58 3.50
C ALA A 185 -5.61 28.46 4.75
N LEU A 186 -5.65 27.29 5.41
CA LEU A 186 -6.53 27.05 6.56
C LEU A 186 -6.17 27.90 7.76
N LYS A 187 -7.20 28.37 8.49
CA LYS A 187 -7.06 29.23 9.67
C LYS A 187 -6.61 28.45 10.89
N SER A 188 -7.19 27.28 11.10
CA SER A 188 -6.72 26.32 12.11
C SER A 188 -5.77 25.32 11.47
N LYS A 189 -4.74 24.91 12.21
CA LYS A 189 -3.77 23.89 11.80
C LYS A 189 -3.87 22.60 12.61
N ASN A 190 -4.58 22.63 13.74
CA ASN A 190 -4.68 21.48 14.63
C ASN A 190 -5.81 20.55 14.19
N ILE A 191 -5.49 19.27 14.01
CA ILE A 191 -6.47 18.19 13.81
C ILE A 191 -6.42 17.24 14.99
N ILE A 192 -7.59 16.79 15.45
CA ILE A 192 -7.68 15.70 16.42
C ILE A 192 -8.12 14.46 15.65
N VAL A 193 -7.37 13.37 15.76
CA VAL A 193 -7.58 12.12 15.01
C VAL A 193 -7.68 10.93 15.98
N SER A 194 -8.40 9.87 15.61
CA SER A 194 -8.46 8.63 16.39
C SER A 194 -7.09 7.95 16.46
N HIS A 195 -6.47 7.73 15.31
CA HIS A 195 -5.20 7.04 15.08
C HIS A 195 -4.16 8.04 14.59
N GLU A 196 -2.92 7.87 15.06
CA GLU A 196 -1.76 8.66 14.66
C GLU A 196 -1.22 8.34 13.25
N ALA A 197 -2.08 8.33 12.22
CA ALA A 197 -1.65 8.03 10.85
C ALA A 197 -1.11 9.25 10.07
N PHE A 198 -1.40 10.48 10.49
CA PHE A 198 -1.34 11.64 9.60
C PHE A 198 -0.07 12.49 9.74
N SER A 199 1.01 11.95 10.34
CA SER A 199 2.23 12.72 10.61
C SER A 199 2.87 13.28 9.34
N TYR A 200 2.97 12.45 8.28
CA TYR A 200 3.55 12.85 6.99
C TYR A 200 2.71 13.89 6.29
N LEU A 201 1.38 13.71 6.24
CA LEU A 201 0.44 14.71 5.72
C LEU A 201 0.58 16.04 6.47
N CYS A 202 0.66 15.98 7.80
CA CYS A 202 0.82 17.17 8.63
C CYS A 202 2.14 17.90 8.37
N LYS A 203 3.26 17.15 8.30
CA LYS A 203 4.58 17.69 7.98
C LYS A 203 4.61 18.34 6.59
N ALA A 204 4.01 17.69 5.59
CA ALA A 204 4.01 18.16 4.21
C ALA A 204 3.18 19.44 4.01
N TYR A 205 2.02 19.54 4.67
CA TYR A 205 1.03 20.60 4.38
C TYR A 205 0.80 21.60 5.52
N GLY A 206 1.65 21.57 6.54
CA GLY A 206 1.67 22.55 7.63
C GLY A 206 0.49 22.43 8.59
N LEU A 207 0.05 21.20 8.85
CA LEU A 207 -0.92 20.86 9.89
C LEU A 207 -0.20 20.32 11.13
N THR A 208 -0.96 20.09 12.20
CA THR A 208 -0.47 19.49 13.44
C THR A 208 -1.51 18.50 13.91
N GLN A 209 -1.13 17.23 14.01
CA GLN A 209 -2.01 16.21 14.56
C GLN A 209 -1.94 16.17 16.08
N VAL A 210 -3.07 15.81 16.67
CA VAL A 210 -3.19 15.42 18.07
C VAL A 210 -4.00 14.12 18.09
N SER A 211 -3.31 13.01 18.31
CA SER A 211 -3.86 11.67 18.26
C SER A 211 -4.61 11.31 19.55
N ILE A 212 -5.72 10.59 19.46
CA ILE A 212 -6.40 10.04 20.64
C ILE A 212 -5.71 8.75 21.08
N GLY A 213 -5.52 7.81 20.15
CA GLY A 213 -4.75 6.58 20.29
C GLY A 213 -3.30 6.75 19.82
N ASP A 214 -2.59 5.63 19.76
CA ASP A 214 -1.20 5.56 19.26
C ASP A 214 -1.21 5.29 17.74
N LEU A 215 -0.12 4.71 17.21
CA LEU A 215 0.01 4.19 15.83
C LEU A 215 -0.85 2.95 15.55
N GLU A 216 -1.45 2.32 16.56
CA GLU A 216 -2.40 1.21 16.39
C GLU A 216 -3.83 1.76 16.34
N ALA A 217 -4.55 1.52 15.25
CA ALA A 217 -5.84 2.16 14.97
C ALA A 217 -6.97 1.75 15.94
N ASP A 218 -6.93 0.54 16.49
CA ASP A 218 -7.96 0.00 17.39
C ASP A 218 -7.65 0.15 18.89
N ALA A 219 -6.47 0.69 19.23
CA ALA A 219 -6.02 0.81 20.61
C ALA A 219 -6.94 1.75 21.42
N GLU A 220 -7.60 1.21 22.45
CA GLU A 220 -8.44 2.02 23.34
C GLU A 220 -7.58 3.01 24.15
N PRO A 221 -7.83 4.34 24.05
CA PRO A 221 -7.07 5.32 24.82
C PRO A 221 -7.41 5.22 26.31
N ASP A 222 -6.42 5.47 27.16
CA ASP A 222 -6.67 5.55 28.59
C ASP A 222 -7.47 6.82 28.99
N ALA A 223 -8.05 6.80 30.19
CA ALA A 223 -8.87 7.91 30.68
C ALA A 223 -8.08 9.23 30.83
N ASN A 224 -6.77 9.17 31.05
CA ASN A 224 -5.94 10.37 31.15
C ASN A 224 -5.75 11.01 29.78
N ARG A 225 -5.51 10.19 28.74
CA ARG A 225 -5.40 10.65 27.36
C ARG A 225 -6.70 11.28 26.89
N ILE A 226 -7.84 10.64 27.13
CA ILE A 226 -9.16 11.24 26.84
C ILE A 226 -9.30 12.62 27.50
N ALA A 227 -8.93 12.75 28.79
CA ALA A 227 -9.00 14.03 29.49
C ALA A 227 -8.08 15.10 28.89
N GLN A 228 -6.85 14.72 28.48
CA GLN A 228 -5.92 15.62 27.78
C GLN A 228 -6.48 16.10 26.45
N ILE A 229 -7.08 15.21 25.67
CA ILE A 229 -7.70 15.55 24.38
C ILE A 229 -8.89 16.47 24.57
N VAL A 230 -9.76 16.20 25.56
CA VAL A 230 -10.90 17.07 25.89
C VAL A 230 -10.42 18.48 26.28
N GLU A 231 -9.39 18.59 27.11
CA GLU A 231 -8.82 19.88 27.50
C GLU A 231 -8.19 20.62 26.32
N PHE A 232 -7.43 19.90 25.47
CA PHE A 232 -6.85 20.45 24.26
C PHE A 232 -7.93 20.97 23.30
N ALA A 233 -8.99 20.18 23.07
CA ALA A 233 -10.10 20.54 22.19
C ALA A 233 -10.85 21.78 22.71
N LYS A 234 -11.14 21.84 24.01
CA LYS A 234 -11.79 23.02 24.65
C LYS A 234 -10.90 24.26 24.56
N THR A 235 -9.60 24.12 24.84
CA THR A 235 -8.63 25.23 24.80
C THR A 235 -8.45 25.80 23.39
N ASN A 236 -8.38 24.92 22.40
CA ASN A 236 -8.14 25.30 21.00
C ASN A 236 -9.43 25.49 20.19
N GLN A 237 -10.60 25.37 20.83
CA GLN A 237 -11.92 25.49 20.20
C GLN A 237 -12.06 24.60 18.96
N VAL A 238 -11.58 23.35 19.09
CA VAL A 238 -11.66 22.37 18.01
C VAL A 238 -13.13 22.05 17.73
N LYS A 239 -13.51 22.12 16.45
CA LYS A 239 -14.90 21.92 16.01
C LYS A 239 -15.17 20.52 15.48
N THR A 240 -14.12 19.74 15.20
CA THR A 240 -14.24 18.43 14.56
C THR A 240 -13.23 17.47 15.15
N ILE A 241 -13.70 16.28 15.53
CA ILE A 241 -12.87 15.13 15.89
C ILE A 241 -12.91 14.16 14.70
N PHE A 242 -11.75 13.87 14.12
CA PHE A 242 -11.63 12.94 13.02
C PHE A 242 -11.50 11.50 13.50
N PHE A 243 -12.09 10.59 12.75
CA PHE A 243 -11.92 9.15 12.92
C PHE A 243 -11.76 8.47 11.56
N GLU A 244 -11.28 7.25 11.55
CA GLU A 244 -11.06 6.51 10.29
C GLU A 244 -12.24 5.63 9.93
N GLU A 245 -12.32 5.26 8.66
CA GLU A 245 -13.46 4.54 8.10
C GLU A 245 -13.57 3.09 8.61
N LEU A 246 -12.43 2.43 8.85
CA LEU A 246 -12.37 1.00 9.19
C LEU A 246 -12.52 0.73 10.69
N VAL A 247 -12.45 1.76 11.54
CA VAL A 247 -12.50 1.64 13.01
C VAL A 247 -13.76 2.29 13.58
N SER A 248 -14.24 1.77 14.72
CA SER A 248 -15.45 2.25 15.36
C SER A 248 -15.34 3.72 15.83
N PRO A 249 -16.28 4.62 15.47
CA PRO A 249 -16.23 6.05 15.82
C PRO A 249 -16.61 6.36 17.28
N LYS A 250 -16.82 5.35 18.14
CA LYS A 250 -17.38 5.53 19.49
C LYS A 250 -16.57 6.50 20.35
N VAL A 251 -15.24 6.36 20.35
CA VAL A 251 -14.35 7.22 21.15
C VAL A 251 -14.40 8.66 20.65
N ALA A 252 -14.28 8.86 19.33
CA ALA A 252 -14.39 10.18 18.71
C ALA A 252 -15.74 10.84 19.04
N ASN A 253 -16.84 10.09 18.97
CA ASN A 253 -18.18 10.58 19.31
C ASN A 253 -18.30 10.99 20.79
N VAL A 254 -17.70 10.23 21.72
CA VAL A 254 -17.71 10.59 23.15
C VAL A 254 -16.99 11.91 23.37
N ILE A 255 -15.80 12.07 22.81
CA ILE A 255 -15.01 13.31 22.93
C ILE A 255 -15.74 14.48 22.27
N ALA A 256 -16.26 14.29 21.06
CA ALA A 256 -16.99 15.31 20.33
C ALA A 256 -18.20 15.85 21.12
N ASN A 257 -18.99 14.94 21.71
CA ASN A 257 -20.13 15.32 22.56
C ASN A 257 -19.73 16.11 23.81
N GLU A 258 -18.61 15.75 24.44
CA GLU A 258 -18.10 16.42 25.66
C GLU A 258 -17.59 17.84 25.38
N VAL A 259 -17.08 18.10 24.17
CA VAL A 259 -16.49 19.40 23.80
C VAL A 259 -17.42 20.24 22.92
N GLY A 260 -18.56 19.68 22.50
CA GLY A 260 -19.49 20.34 21.58
C GLY A 260 -18.97 20.45 20.14
N ALA A 261 -18.17 19.46 19.71
CA ALA A 261 -17.66 19.33 18.35
C ALA A 261 -18.49 18.34 17.52
N ASP A 262 -18.32 18.40 16.20
CA ASP A 262 -18.80 17.39 15.25
C ASP A 262 -17.76 16.26 15.10
N THR A 263 -18.14 15.19 14.41
CA THR A 263 -17.20 14.17 13.92
C THR A 263 -17.16 14.14 12.39
N ALA A 264 -16.02 13.76 11.84
CA ALA A 264 -15.84 13.57 10.41
C ALA A 264 -14.86 12.44 10.13
N VAL A 265 -14.94 11.84 8.95
CA VAL A 265 -13.96 10.84 8.52
C VAL A 265 -12.70 11.53 8.03
N LEU A 266 -11.55 10.99 8.41
CA LEU A 266 -10.27 11.20 7.74
C LEU A 266 -9.67 9.82 7.48
N ASN A 267 -9.56 9.43 6.23
CA ASN A 267 -9.26 8.06 5.83
C ASN A 267 -7.73 7.91 5.62
N PRO A 268 -7.06 6.93 6.26
CA PRO A 268 -5.62 6.74 6.14
C PRO A 268 -5.24 6.04 4.83
N VAL A 269 -6.21 5.67 3.98
CA VAL A 269 -6.05 4.97 2.69
C VAL A 269 -5.51 3.54 2.84
N GLU A 270 -5.61 2.96 4.02
CA GLU A 270 -5.20 1.57 4.32
C GLU A 270 -6.12 0.52 3.66
N GLY A 271 -7.37 0.90 3.43
CA GLY A 271 -8.39 0.08 2.81
C GLY A 271 -9.56 0.93 2.33
N LEU A 272 -10.38 0.34 1.47
CA LEU A 272 -11.67 0.91 1.06
C LEU A 272 -12.82 0.12 1.67
N THR A 273 -13.94 0.81 1.91
CA THR A 273 -15.23 0.14 2.17
C THR A 273 -15.80 -0.44 0.88
N GLU A 274 -16.76 -1.37 1.00
CA GLU A 274 -17.50 -1.91 -0.14
C GLU A 274 -18.14 -0.78 -0.98
N ASP A 275 -18.74 0.22 -0.32
CA ASP A 275 -19.38 1.36 -0.99
C ASP A 275 -18.36 2.20 -1.81
N GLN A 276 -17.16 2.41 -1.27
CA GLN A 276 -16.09 3.14 -1.97
C GLN A 276 -15.57 2.35 -3.18
N MET A 277 -15.44 1.03 -3.05
CA MET A 277 -15.06 0.17 -4.17
C MET A 277 -16.11 0.19 -5.29
N ASP A 278 -17.40 0.07 -4.92
CA ASP A 278 -18.51 0.11 -5.87
C ASP A 278 -18.63 1.48 -6.58
N ALA A 279 -18.27 2.56 -5.89
CA ALA A 279 -18.18 3.90 -6.46
C ALA A 279 -16.93 4.11 -7.34
N GLY A 280 -15.98 3.17 -7.33
CA GLY A 280 -14.72 3.29 -8.06
C GLY A 280 -13.78 4.35 -7.48
N GLU A 281 -13.89 4.59 -6.17
CA GLU A 281 -12.96 5.45 -5.44
C GLU A 281 -11.54 4.86 -5.48
N ASP A 282 -10.55 5.73 -5.46
CA ASP A 282 -9.15 5.36 -5.44
C ASP A 282 -8.32 6.24 -4.50
N TYR A 283 -7.02 5.95 -4.37
CA TYR A 283 -6.12 6.75 -3.55
C TYR A 283 -6.29 8.27 -3.81
N PHE A 284 -6.39 8.68 -5.07
CA PHE A 284 -6.45 10.10 -5.44
C PHE A 284 -7.79 10.74 -5.08
N SER A 285 -8.90 10.02 -5.18
CA SER A 285 -10.21 10.53 -4.80
C SER A 285 -10.42 10.54 -3.28
N ILE A 286 -9.88 9.55 -2.56
CA ILE A 286 -9.88 9.53 -1.09
C ILE A 286 -9.01 10.66 -0.54
N MET A 287 -7.81 10.89 -1.07
CA MET A 287 -6.96 12.01 -0.63
C MET A 287 -7.62 13.38 -0.87
N ARG A 288 -8.39 13.53 -1.95
CA ARG A 288 -9.19 14.76 -2.18
C ARG A 288 -10.37 14.88 -1.23
N SER A 289 -11.03 13.77 -0.90
CA SER A 289 -12.10 13.75 0.11
C SER A 289 -11.57 14.11 1.49
N ASN A 290 -10.38 13.63 1.86
CA ASN A 290 -9.67 14.04 3.08
C ASN A 290 -9.38 15.54 3.08
N MET A 291 -8.87 16.08 1.97
CA MET A 291 -8.65 17.52 1.82
C MET A 291 -9.94 18.33 2.01
N ASP A 292 -11.06 17.89 1.43
CA ASP A 292 -12.36 18.54 1.59
C ASP A 292 -12.87 18.49 3.04
N ALA A 293 -12.69 17.36 3.72
CA ALA A 293 -13.05 17.20 5.13
C ALA A 293 -12.23 18.13 6.03
N LEU A 294 -10.91 18.22 5.80
CA LEU A 294 -10.00 19.13 6.50
C LEU A 294 -10.38 20.59 6.25
N GLU A 295 -10.66 20.97 5.00
CA GLU A 295 -11.04 22.34 4.65
C GLU A 295 -12.35 22.76 5.32
N LYS A 296 -13.33 21.86 5.39
CA LYS A 296 -14.61 22.10 6.07
C LYS A 296 -14.43 22.27 7.58
N ALA A 297 -13.56 21.48 8.21
CA ALA A 297 -13.35 21.48 9.65
C ALA A 297 -12.52 22.67 10.16
N LEU A 298 -11.54 23.13 9.36
CA LEU A 298 -10.48 24.02 9.83
C LEU A 298 -10.62 25.49 9.36
N ASN A 299 -11.73 25.83 8.69
CA ASN A 299 -12.06 27.20 8.25
C ASN A 299 -13.05 27.96 9.17
#